data_AF-A0A924EVE0-F1
#
_entry.id   AF-A0A924EVE0-F1
#
_cell.length_a   1.000
_cell.length_b   1.000
_cell.length_c   1.000
_cell.angle_alpha   90.00
_cell.angle_beta   90.00
_cell.angle_gamma   90.00
#
_symmetry.space_group_name_H-M   'P 1'
#
loop_
_entity.id
_entity.type
_entity.pdbx_description
1 polymer ?
#
loop_
_entity_poly.entity_id
_entity_poly.type
_entity_poly.pdbx_seq_one_letter_code
_entity_poly.pdbx_strand_id
1 'polypeptide(L)'
;PAADAPPRPGSDRAKGLRGARYALWKNPDNLSQNQQIKLGWIAATDPRLYRAYLLKEGLRTIFCMPYEAAVEALDRWISWARRCRIPAFVKLARSIVKHQARILAAIEHNLSNGLIESTNTKIRLITRMAFGFKSPEALIALALLSLGGHRPALPGRN
;
A
#
# COMPACT_ATOMS: atom_id res chain seq x y z
N PRO A 1 -3.42 -39.11 -8.72
CA PRO A 1 -3.84 -39.55 -7.36
C PRO A 1 -5.06 -40.45 -7.47
N ALA A 2 -5.11 -41.56 -6.74
CA ALA A 2 -6.27 -42.46 -6.70
C ALA A 2 -7.53 -41.69 -6.24
N ALA A 3 -8.69 -42.03 -6.81
CA ALA A 3 -9.96 -41.38 -6.51
C ALA A 3 -10.37 -41.48 -5.03
N ASP A 4 -9.86 -42.49 -4.32
CA ASP A 4 -10.24 -42.83 -2.94
C ASP A 4 -9.22 -42.39 -1.87
N ALA A 5 -8.30 -41.48 -2.21
CA ALA A 5 -7.37 -40.93 -1.22
C ALA A 5 -8.14 -40.02 -0.23
N PRO A 6 -7.94 -40.16 1.10
CA PRO A 6 -8.62 -39.31 2.07
C PRO A 6 -8.34 -37.83 1.79
N PRO A 7 -9.34 -36.93 1.96
CA PRO A 7 -9.18 -35.52 1.67
C PRO A 7 -8.01 -34.97 2.48
N ARG A 8 -7.04 -34.37 1.79
CA ARG A 8 -5.86 -33.78 2.44
C ARG A 8 -6.33 -32.73 3.46
N PRO A 9 -5.85 -32.74 4.71
CA PRO A 9 -6.21 -31.72 5.69
C PRO A 9 -5.83 -30.34 5.13
N GLY A 10 -6.84 -29.57 4.71
CA GLY A 10 -6.68 -28.29 4.03
C GLY A 10 -7.36 -28.16 2.65
N SER A 11 -7.81 -29.25 2.02
CA SER A 11 -8.49 -29.17 0.71
C SER A 11 -9.79 -28.37 0.77
N ASP A 12 -10.58 -28.56 1.81
CA ASP A 12 -11.91 -27.95 1.91
C ASP A 12 -11.83 -26.49 2.36
N ARG A 13 -10.86 -26.17 3.22
CA ARG A 13 -10.50 -24.78 3.54
C ARG A 13 -10.00 -24.04 2.30
N ALA A 14 -9.13 -24.65 1.50
CA ALA A 14 -8.62 -24.03 0.27
C ALA A 14 -9.72 -23.84 -0.78
N LYS A 15 -10.63 -24.82 -0.94
CA LYS A 15 -11.84 -24.68 -1.77
C LYS A 15 -12.74 -23.55 -1.26
N GLY A 16 -12.96 -23.48 0.05
CA GLY A 16 -13.74 -22.42 0.71
C GLY A 16 -13.12 -21.03 0.54
N LEU A 17 -11.79 -20.90 0.50
CA LEU A 17 -11.12 -19.61 0.27
C LEU A 17 -11.04 -19.22 -1.22
N ARG A 18 -11.46 -20.08 -2.15
CA ARG A 18 -11.53 -19.73 -3.57
C ARG A 18 -12.46 -18.51 -3.75
N GLY A 19 -11.99 -17.52 -4.52
CA GLY A 19 -12.73 -16.27 -4.75
C GLY A 19 -12.67 -15.26 -3.60
N ALA A 20 -12.01 -15.56 -2.46
CA ALA A 20 -11.91 -14.65 -1.32
C ALA A 20 -10.98 -13.45 -1.55
N ARG A 21 -10.06 -13.52 -2.55
CA ARG A 21 -9.03 -12.50 -2.78
C ARG A 21 -9.61 -11.08 -2.86
N TYR A 22 -10.64 -10.88 -3.66
CA TYR A 22 -11.23 -9.55 -3.85
C TYR A 22 -12.01 -9.08 -2.62
N ALA A 23 -12.63 -10.00 -1.86
CA ALA A 23 -13.30 -9.67 -0.62
C ALA A 23 -12.33 -9.16 0.46
N LEU A 24 -11.08 -9.61 0.44
CA LEU A 24 -10.03 -9.17 1.38
C LEU A 24 -9.27 -7.93 0.87
N TRP A 25 -9.14 -7.78 -0.44
CA TRP A 25 -8.28 -6.74 -1.03
C TRP A 25 -8.98 -5.40 -1.21
N LYS A 26 -10.21 -5.38 -1.74
CA LYS A 26 -10.94 -4.13 -2.00
C LYS A 26 -11.24 -3.37 -0.71
N ASN A 27 -11.47 -2.06 -0.84
CA ASN A 27 -12.00 -1.25 0.26
C ASN A 27 -13.40 -1.77 0.65
N PRO A 28 -13.76 -1.76 1.94
CA PRO A 28 -15.06 -2.22 2.43
C PRO A 28 -16.24 -1.60 1.67
N ASP A 29 -16.15 -0.30 1.37
CA ASP A 29 -17.18 0.47 0.68
C ASP A 29 -17.37 0.05 -0.80
N ASN A 30 -16.39 -0.66 -1.37
CA ASN A 30 -16.37 -1.11 -2.76
C ASN A 30 -16.65 -2.62 -2.90
N LEU A 31 -17.05 -3.29 -1.82
CA LEU A 31 -17.36 -4.72 -1.83
C LEU A 31 -18.75 -4.94 -2.43
N SER A 32 -18.82 -5.83 -3.43
CA SER A 32 -20.11 -6.32 -3.90
C SER A 32 -20.80 -7.17 -2.82
N GLN A 33 -22.12 -7.34 -2.92
CA GLN A 33 -22.90 -8.15 -1.97
C GLN A 33 -22.29 -9.55 -1.78
N ASN A 34 -21.92 -10.23 -2.88
CA ASN A 34 -21.26 -11.54 -2.81
C ASN A 34 -19.91 -11.50 -2.10
N GLN A 35 -19.15 -10.40 -2.22
CA GLN A 35 -17.87 -10.22 -1.54
C GLN A 35 -18.07 -9.95 -0.05
N GLN A 36 -19.10 -9.19 0.33
CA GLN A 36 -19.47 -8.97 1.73
C GLN A 36 -19.89 -10.28 2.40
N ILE A 37 -20.75 -11.08 1.74
CA ILE A 37 -21.12 -12.42 2.21
C ILE A 37 -19.87 -13.28 2.39
N LYS A 38 -18.95 -13.24 1.41
CA LYS A 38 -17.70 -13.99 1.49
C LYS A 38 -16.84 -13.56 2.68
N LEU A 39 -16.75 -12.26 2.93
CA LEU A 39 -16.02 -11.71 4.07
C LEU A 39 -16.67 -12.13 5.41
N GLY A 40 -18.00 -12.13 5.50
CA GLY A 40 -18.74 -12.64 6.66
C GLY A 40 -18.47 -14.13 6.90
N TRP A 41 -18.43 -14.93 5.84
CA TRP A 41 -18.04 -16.34 5.93
C TRP A 41 -16.58 -16.50 6.44
N ILE A 42 -15.64 -15.67 5.98
CA ILE A 42 -14.26 -15.68 6.48
C ILE A 42 -14.21 -15.30 7.96
N ALA A 43 -15.02 -14.33 8.39
CA ALA A 43 -15.11 -13.94 9.79
C ALA A 43 -15.56 -15.11 10.68
N ALA A 44 -16.52 -15.91 10.21
CA ALA A 44 -17.04 -17.06 10.93
C ALA A 44 -16.10 -18.28 10.89
N THR A 45 -15.36 -18.50 9.80
CA THR A 45 -14.64 -19.77 9.55
C THR A 45 -13.12 -19.68 9.65
N ASP A 46 -12.53 -18.49 9.51
CA ASP A 46 -11.09 -18.28 9.58
C ASP A 46 -10.74 -17.04 10.41
N PRO A 47 -10.80 -17.15 11.76
CA PRO A 47 -10.55 -16.01 12.65
C PRO A 47 -9.15 -15.41 12.51
N ARG A 48 -8.16 -16.20 12.08
CA ARG A 48 -6.80 -15.71 11.85
C ARG A 48 -6.75 -14.84 10.60
N LEU A 49 -7.38 -15.27 9.51
CA LEU A 49 -7.45 -14.50 8.27
C LEU A 49 -8.32 -13.25 8.45
N TYR A 50 -9.43 -13.35 9.17
CA TYR A 50 -10.26 -12.20 9.47
C TYR A 50 -9.54 -11.17 10.35
N ARG A 51 -8.76 -11.61 11.35
CA ARG A 51 -7.90 -10.71 12.13
C ARG A 51 -6.88 -9.98 11.26
N ALA A 52 -6.26 -10.68 10.31
CA ALA A 52 -5.35 -10.06 9.34
C ALA A 52 -6.07 -8.98 8.50
N TYR A 53 -7.30 -9.28 8.06
CA TYR A 53 -8.13 -8.32 7.34
C TYR A 53 -8.42 -7.07 8.20
N LEU A 54 -8.85 -7.24 9.45
CA LEU A 54 -9.15 -6.11 10.31
C LEU A 54 -7.91 -5.27 10.65
N LEU A 55 -6.74 -5.89 10.82
CA LEU A 55 -5.48 -5.16 10.98
C LEU A 55 -5.14 -4.33 9.74
N LYS A 56 -5.36 -4.88 8.55
CA LYS A 56 -5.16 -4.16 7.28
C LYS A 56 -6.14 -2.99 7.16
N GLU A 57 -7.42 -3.20 7.42
CA GLU A 57 -8.43 -2.13 7.34
C GLU A 57 -8.23 -1.07 8.43
N GLY A 58 -7.90 -1.46 9.66
CA GLY A 58 -7.59 -0.53 10.73
C GLY A 58 -6.44 0.39 10.37
N LEU A 59 -5.37 -0.15 9.78
CA LEU A 59 -4.26 0.67 9.31
C LEU A 59 -4.68 1.62 8.18
N ARG A 60 -5.47 1.14 7.21
CA ARG A 60 -6.02 1.98 6.13
C ARG A 60 -6.81 3.16 6.69
N THR A 61 -7.70 2.91 7.65
CA THR A 61 -8.53 3.96 8.26
C THR A 61 -7.68 5.01 8.96
N ILE A 62 -6.61 4.61 9.67
CA ILE A 62 -5.69 5.56 10.33
C ILE A 62 -5.11 6.58 9.36
N PHE A 63 -4.73 6.17 8.14
CA PHE A 63 -4.22 7.08 7.11
C PHE A 63 -5.26 8.07 6.58
N CYS A 64 -6.54 7.86 6.85
CA CYS A 64 -7.64 8.75 6.45
C CYS A 64 -8.19 9.59 7.62
N MET A 65 -7.63 9.45 8.83
CA MET A 65 -8.07 10.20 10.01
C MET A 65 -7.37 11.57 10.10
N PRO A 66 -7.99 12.56 10.76
CA PRO A 66 -7.29 13.76 11.21
C PRO A 66 -6.09 13.40 12.10
N TYR A 67 -5.04 14.22 12.07
CA TYR A 67 -3.78 13.97 12.78
C TYR A 67 -3.99 13.56 14.24
N GLU A 68 -4.74 14.35 15.01
CA GLU A 68 -4.98 14.11 16.45
C GLU A 68 -5.58 12.73 16.72
N ALA A 69 -6.57 12.33 15.91
CA ALA A 69 -7.19 11.01 16.02
C ALA A 69 -6.26 9.87 15.55
N ALA A 70 -5.44 10.15 14.52
CA ALA A 70 -4.51 9.19 13.95
C ALA A 70 -3.39 8.81 14.94
N VAL A 71 -2.91 9.76 15.76
CA VAL A 71 -1.90 9.49 16.80
C VAL A 71 -2.38 8.40 17.75
N GLU A 72 -3.55 8.60 18.37
CA GLU A 72 -4.10 7.65 19.33
C GLU A 72 -4.48 6.32 18.66
N ALA A 73 -5.08 6.38 17.48
CA ALA A 73 -5.47 5.19 16.73
C ALA A 73 -4.25 4.35 16.31
N LEU A 74 -3.13 4.98 15.93
CA LEU A 74 -1.90 4.30 15.57
C LEU A 74 -1.29 3.55 16.76
N ASP A 75 -1.28 4.15 17.94
CA ASP A 75 -0.78 3.50 19.15
C ASP A 75 -1.63 2.29 19.55
N ARG A 76 -2.96 2.43 19.50
CA ARG A 76 -3.90 1.31 19.70
C ARG A 76 -3.67 0.20 18.68
N TRP A 77 -3.49 0.56 17.41
CA TRP A 77 -3.22 -0.40 16.35
C TRP A 77 -1.90 -1.13 16.55
N ILE A 78 -0.82 -0.43 16.93
CA ILE A 78 0.48 -1.03 17.24
C ILE A 78 0.34 -2.02 18.40
N SER A 79 -0.37 -1.64 19.46
CA SER A 79 -0.63 -2.51 20.62
C SER A 79 -1.36 -3.80 20.23
N TRP A 80 -2.33 -3.71 19.32
CA TRP A 80 -3.04 -4.87 18.79
C TRP A 80 -2.17 -5.73 17.88
N ALA A 81 -1.47 -5.11 16.93
CA ALA A 81 -0.62 -5.77 15.95
C ALA A 81 0.54 -6.54 16.61
N ARG A 82 1.11 -6.04 17.72
CA ARG A 82 2.14 -6.75 18.50
C ARG A 82 1.63 -8.06 19.12
N ARG A 83 0.34 -8.14 19.45
CA ARG A 83 -0.29 -9.29 20.15
C ARG A 83 -1.12 -10.19 19.22
N CYS A 84 -1.19 -9.89 17.93
CA CYS A 84 -2.09 -10.57 17.00
C CYS A 84 -1.71 -12.03 16.64
N ARG A 85 -0.49 -12.45 17.00
CA ARG A 85 0.12 -13.76 16.66
C ARG A 85 0.24 -14.01 15.14
N ILE A 86 0.37 -12.94 14.34
CA ILE A 86 0.62 -13.01 12.89
C ILE A 86 1.99 -12.37 12.61
N PRO A 87 3.04 -13.17 12.32
CA PRO A 87 4.42 -12.67 12.23
C PRO A 87 4.60 -11.47 11.29
N ALA A 88 3.88 -11.45 10.17
CA ALA A 88 3.92 -10.34 9.21
C ALA A 88 3.46 -9.01 9.84
N PHE A 89 2.37 -9.01 10.62
CA PHE A 89 1.87 -7.81 11.29
C PHE A 89 2.72 -7.42 12.51
N VAL A 90 3.28 -8.40 13.23
CA VAL A 90 4.24 -8.10 14.30
C VAL A 90 5.49 -7.40 13.75
N LYS A 91 6.01 -7.88 12.61
CA LYS A 91 7.13 -7.23 11.90
C LYS A 91 6.73 -5.83 11.42
N LEU A 92 5.54 -5.69 10.83
CA LEU A 92 5.02 -4.39 10.38
C LEU A 92 4.91 -3.40 11.54
N ALA A 93 4.38 -3.81 12.69
CA ALA A 93 4.28 -2.97 13.88
C ALA A 93 5.65 -2.45 14.35
N ARG A 94 6.69 -3.29 14.32
CA ARG A 94 8.08 -2.86 14.64
C ARG A 94 8.58 -1.81 13.64
N SER A 95 8.30 -2.00 12.36
CA SER A 95 8.68 -1.04 11.31
C SER A 95 7.95 0.29 11.46
N ILE A 96 6.65 0.25 11.78
CA ILE A 96 5.83 1.45 12.01
C ILE A 96 6.37 2.23 13.20
N VAL A 97 6.67 1.56 14.32
CA VAL A 97 7.26 2.20 15.51
C VAL A 97 8.57 2.91 15.17
N LYS A 98 9.45 2.25 14.39
CA LYS A 98 10.73 2.85 13.93
C LYS A 98 10.53 4.12 13.11
N HIS A 99 9.41 4.24 12.39
CA HIS A 99 9.13 5.33 11.46
C HIS A 99 7.90 6.18 11.87
N GLN A 100 7.46 6.08 13.13
CA GLN A 100 6.19 6.63 13.60
C GLN A 100 6.06 8.14 13.33
N ALA A 101 7.09 8.91 13.65
CA ALA A 101 7.12 10.34 13.39
C ALA A 101 6.90 10.68 11.91
N ARG A 102 7.52 9.92 10.99
CA ARG A 102 7.36 10.14 9.53
C ARG A 102 5.97 9.75 9.04
N ILE A 103 5.40 8.69 9.61
CA ILE A 103 4.05 8.24 9.27
C ILE A 103 3.02 9.29 9.71
N LEU A 104 3.15 9.80 10.93
CA LEU A 104 2.25 10.84 11.46
C LEU A 104 2.39 12.15 10.68
N ALA A 105 3.61 12.57 10.35
CA ALA A 105 3.83 13.74 9.49
C ALA A 105 3.21 13.58 8.09
N ALA A 106 3.22 12.36 7.53
CA ALA A 106 2.56 12.09 6.26
C ALA A 106 1.03 12.21 6.34
N ILE A 107 0.44 11.84 7.48
CA ILE A 107 -0.99 12.01 7.75
C ILE A 107 -1.31 13.49 7.94
N GLU A 108 -0.51 14.21 8.74
CA GLU A 108 -0.68 15.64 9.02
C GLU A 108 -0.68 16.50 7.76
N HIS A 109 0.29 16.26 6.88
CA HIS A 109 0.47 17.05 5.66
C HIS A 109 -0.21 16.43 4.44
N ASN A 110 -0.97 15.33 4.63
CA ASN A 110 -1.63 14.57 3.56
C ASN A 110 -0.66 14.28 2.39
N LEU A 111 0.58 13.90 2.70
CA LEU A 111 1.64 13.71 1.72
C LEU A 111 1.34 12.49 0.85
N SER A 112 0.93 12.77 -0.39
CA SER A 112 0.80 11.75 -1.43
C SER A 112 2.15 11.50 -2.10
N ASN A 113 2.56 10.22 -2.18
CA ASN A 113 3.67 9.82 -3.05
C ASN A 113 3.39 10.08 -4.53
N GLY A 114 2.15 10.39 -4.93
CA GLY A 114 1.77 10.59 -6.32
C GLY A 114 2.57 11.66 -7.05
N LEU A 115 2.95 12.76 -6.36
CA LEU A 115 3.80 13.78 -6.98
C LEU A 115 5.21 13.24 -7.23
N ILE A 116 5.81 12.57 -6.24
CA ILE A 116 7.13 11.96 -6.36
C ILE A 116 7.13 10.85 -7.42
N GLU A 117 6.09 10.01 -7.45
CA GLU A 117 5.91 8.95 -8.44
C GLU A 117 5.71 9.50 -9.85
N SER A 118 4.95 10.60 -10.00
CA SER A 118 4.79 11.30 -11.28
C SER A 118 6.14 11.83 -11.77
N THR A 119 6.89 12.50 -10.89
CA THR A 119 8.24 13.00 -11.19
C THR A 119 9.18 11.85 -11.58
N ASN A 120 9.22 10.77 -10.79
CA ASN A 120 10.04 9.59 -11.09
C ASN A 120 9.66 8.93 -12.42
N THR A 121 8.36 8.88 -12.75
CA THR A 121 7.87 8.34 -14.02
C THR A 121 8.33 9.20 -15.19
N LYS A 122 8.25 10.54 -15.05
CA LYS A 122 8.73 11.49 -16.07
C LYS A 122 10.25 11.40 -16.24
N ILE A 123 11.03 11.32 -15.16
CA ILE A 123 12.49 11.09 -15.22
C ILE A 123 12.79 9.80 -15.98
N ARG A 124 12.10 8.69 -15.68
CA ARG A 124 12.30 7.41 -16.38
C ARG A 124 11.92 7.47 -17.86
N LEU A 125 10.97 8.33 -18.25
CA LEU A 125 10.68 8.59 -19.66
C LEU A 125 11.82 9.39 -20.31
N ILE A 126 12.32 10.44 -19.65
CA ILE A 126 13.46 11.23 -20.11
C ILE A 126 14.70 10.34 -20.29
N THR A 127 15.01 9.44 -19.35
CA THR A 127 16.09 8.47 -19.49
C THR A 127 15.89 7.55 -20.70
N ARG A 128 14.65 7.11 -20.99
CA ARG A 128 14.35 6.29 -22.18
C ARG A 128 14.48 7.08 -23.49
N MET A 129 14.14 8.36 -23.51
CA MET A 129 14.34 9.20 -24.70
C MET A 129 15.81 9.58 -24.89
N ALA A 130 16.59 9.60 -23.81
CA ALA A 130 18.00 9.95 -23.77
C ALA A 130 18.96 8.84 -24.26
N PHE A 131 18.46 7.73 -24.82
CA PHE A 131 19.32 6.74 -25.49
C PHE A 131 20.03 7.43 -26.67
N GLY A 132 21.29 7.83 -26.45
CA GLY A 132 22.09 8.62 -27.39
C GLY A 132 22.83 9.81 -26.76
N PHE A 133 22.53 10.18 -25.51
CA PHE A 133 23.30 11.20 -24.80
C PHE A 133 24.70 10.69 -24.46
N LYS A 134 25.71 11.49 -24.79
CA LYS A 134 27.12 11.16 -24.55
C LYS A 134 27.54 11.36 -23.08
N SER A 135 26.72 12.05 -22.28
CA SER A 135 27.03 12.32 -20.87
C SER A 135 25.76 12.44 -19.99
N PRO A 136 25.87 12.16 -18.68
CA PRO A 136 24.77 12.30 -17.73
C PRO A 136 24.26 13.74 -17.54
N GLU A 137 25.11 14.74 -17.78
CA GLU A 137 24.77 16.16 -17.60
C GLU A 137 23.65 16.59 -18.55
N ALA A 138 23.63 16.07 -19.77
CA ALA A 138 22.57 16.33 -20.74
C ALA A 138 21.21 15.80 -20.27
N LEU A 139 21.20 14.63 -19.60
CA LEU A 139 19.99 14.06 -19.00
C LEU A 139 19.50 14.91 -17.81
N ILE A 140 20.42 15.34 -16.94
CA ILE A 140 20.12 16.18 -15.78
C ILE A 140 19.56 17.53 -16.24
N ALA A 141 20.20 18.18 -17.22
CA ALA A 141 19.74 19.44 -17.79
C ALA A 141 18.32 19.32 -18.37
N LEU A 142 18.02 18.24 -19.09
CA LEU A 142 16.69 18.00 -19.65
C LEU A 142 15.63 17.76 -18.57
N ALA A 143 15.98 17.05 -17.50
CA ALA A 143 15.12 16.86 -16.34
C ALA A 143 14.85 18.19 -15.61
N LEU A 144 15.87 19.02 -15.39
CA LEU A 144 15.72 20.34 -14.77
C LEU A 144 14.89 21.30 -15.62
N LEU A 145 15.08 21.30 -16.95
CA LEU A 145 14.28 22.10 -17.87
C LEU A 145 12.81 21.66 -17.89
N SER A 146 12.57 20.34 -17.90
CA SER A 146 11.22 19.78 -18.08
C SER A 146 10.41 19.72 -16.78
N LEU A 147 11.08 19.57 -15.63
CA LEU A 147 10.45 19.30 -14.33
C LEU A 147 10.78 20.33 -13.25
N GLY A 148 11.90 21.05 -13.38
CA GLY A 148 12.38 21.99 -12.38
C GLY A 148 11.82 23.40 -12.50
N GLY A 149 10.94 23.66 -13.47
CA GLY A 149 10.36 24.99 -13.71
C GLY A 149 11.39 26.04 -14.17
N HIS A 150 12.60 25.61 -14.54
CA HIS A 150 13.65 26.51 -14.99
C HIS A 150 13.22 27.16 -16.31
N ARG A 151 13.15 28.49 -16.33
CA ARG A 151 12.92 29.28 -17.54
C ARG A 151 14.27 29.74 -18.09
N PRO A 152 14.92 29.01 -19.01
CA PRO A 152 16.14 29.50 -19.63
C PRO A 152 15.83 30.78 -20.42
N ALA A 153 16.74 31.73 -20.39
CA ALA A 153 16.66 32.89 -21.28
C ALA A 153 16.74 32.38 -22.73
N LEU A 154 15.66 32.57 -23.49
CA LEU A 154 15.61 32.12 -24.88
C LEU A 154 16.43 33.10 -25.73
N PRO A 155 17.37 32.62 -26.56
CA PRO A 155 18.12 33.50 -27.45
C PRO A 155 17.16 34.17 -28.45
N GLY A 156 17.22 35.50 -28.56
CA GLY A 156 16.49 36.27 -29.57
C GLY A 156 15.10 36.79 -29.17
N ARG A 157 14.72 36.73 -27.88
CA ARG A 157 13.57 37.48 -27.35
C ARG A 157 14.05 38.49 -26.31
N ASN A 158 14.27 39.73 -26.76
CA ASN A 158 14.33 40.92 -25.90
C ASN A 158 12.91 41.47 -25.72
#